data_AF-A0A7I9ZIZ4-F1
#
_entry.id   AF-A0A7I9ZIZ4-F1
#
_cell.length_a   1.000
_cell.length_b   1.000
_cell.length_c   1.000
_cell.angle_alpha   90.00
_cell.angle_beta   90.00
_cell.angle_gamma   90.00
#
_symmetry.space_group_name_H-M   'P 1'
#
loop_
_entity.id
_entity.type
_entity.pdbx_description
1 polymer ?
#
loop_
_entity_poly.entity_id
_entity_poly.type
_entity_poly.pdbx_seq_one_letter_code
_entity_poly.pdbx_strand_id
1 'polypeptide(L)' 'MTHPMVGPIEMHCNLLVVPDRDQLMVLFTADPGSPSQQALSLLSVIGTQDMTPENGGPGASPLHSAGR' A
#
# COMPACT_ATOMS: atom_id res chain seq x y z
N MET A 1 -0.32 -9.18 10.06
CA MET A 1 0.58 -9.27 8.89
C MET A 1 1.95 -8.73 9.29
N THR A 2 3.05 -9.16 8.69
CA THR A 2 4.37 -8.53 8.92
C THR A 2 4.82 -7.82 7.66
N HIS A 3 4.96 -6.50 7.71
CA HIS A 3 5.47 -5.68 6.62
C HIS A 3 7.01 -5.62 6.71
N PRO A 4 7.74 -5.78 5.59
CA PRO A 4 9.20 -5.91 5.61
C PRO A 4 9.94 -4.70 6.22
N MET A 5 9.35 -3.51 6.14
CA MET A 5 9.98 -2.27 6.61
C MET A 5 9.51 -1.78 7.98
N VAL A 6 8.22 -1.94 8.30
CA VAL A 6 7.62 -1.40 9.53
C VAL A 6 7.27 -2.50 10.53
N GLY A 7 7.58 -3.76 10.21
CA GLY A 7 7.37 -4.89 11.09
C GLY A 7 5.90 -5.34 11.16
N PRO A 8 5.48 -5.95 12.28
CA PRO A 8 4.12 -6.40 12.47
C PRO A 8 3.10 -5.26 12.37
N ILE A 9 2.03 -5.50 11.62
CA ILE A 9 0.88 -4.59 11.49
C ILE A 9 -0.39 -5.39 11.73
N GLU A 10 -1.22 -4.86 12.63
CA GLU A 10 -2.61 -5.25 12.82
C GLU A 10 -3.51 -4.15 12.25
N MET A 11 -4.47 -4.55 11.41
CA MET A 11 -5.36 -3.64 10.72
C MET A 11 -6.76 -4.22 10.60
N HIS A 12 -7.75 -3.34 10.63
CA HIS A 12 -9.13 -3.65 10.32
C HIS A 12 -9.39 -3.41 8.84
N CYS A 13 -10.11 -4.33 8.21
CA CYS A 13 -10.49 -4.24 6.80
C CYS A 13 -12.00 -4.00 6.71
N ASN A 14 -12.40 -2.85 6.18
CA ASN A 14 -13.80 -2.52 5.96
C ASN A 14 -14.08 -2.42 4.45
N LEU A 15 -15.10 -3.16 4.01
CA LEU A 15 -15.61 -3.07 2.64
C LEU A 15 -16.84 -2.18 2.65
N LEU A 16 -16.77 -1.06 1.94
CA LEU A 16 -17.84 -0.07 1.84
C LEU A 16 -18.32 -0.03 0.39
N VAL A 17 -19.57 -0.40 0.16
CA VAL A 17 -20.20 -0.33 -1.16
C VAL A 17 -20.55 1.13 -1.45
N VAL A 18 -20.18 1.63 -2.64
CA VAL A 18 -20.59 2.95 -3.11
C VAL A 18 -21.89 2.77 -3.90
N PRO A 19 -23.02 3.29 -3.40
CA PRO A 19 -24.30 3.19 -4.10
C PRO A 19 -24.23 3.79 -5.50
N ASP A 20 -24.98 3.21 -6.44
CA ASP A 20 -25.17 3.74 -7.80
C ASP A 20 -23.89 3.89 -8.65
N ARG A 21 -22.77 3.29 -8.22
CA ARG A 21 -21.46 3.46 -8.87
C ARG A 21 -20.71 2.16 -9.19
N ASP A 22 -21.30 0.98 -8.95
CA ASP A 22 -20.63 -0.33 -9.10
C ASP A 22 -19.20 -0.36 -8.53
N GLN A 23 -18.95 0.44 -7.49
CA GLN A 23 -17.63 0.67 -6.92
C GLN A 23 -17.62 0.18 -5.48
N LEU A 24 -16.48 -0.39 -5.09
CA LEU A 24 -16.19 -0.81 -3.73
C LEU A 24 -15.02 0.02 -3.19
N MET A 25 -15.16 0.52 -1.98
CA MET A 25 -14.08 1.14 -1.23
C MET A 25 -13.59 0.16 -0.16
N VAL A 26 -12.30 -0.10 -0.17
CA VAL A 26 -11.64 -0.92 0.86
C VAL A 26 -10.89 0.04 1.77
N LEU A 27 -11.32 0.09 3.03
CA LEU A 27 -10.70 0.94 4.04
C LEU A 27 -9.89 0.06 5.00
N PHE A 28 -8.60 0.37 5.08
CA PHE A 28 -7.70 -0.22 6.07
C PHE A 28 -7.49 0.79 7.20
N THR A 29 -7.74 0.37 8.44
CA THR A 29 -7.51 1.20 9.64
C THR A 29 -6.72 0.41 10.69
N ALA A 30 -6.23 1.12 11.70
CA ALA A 30 -5.65 0.52 12.89
C ALA A 30 -6.23 1.21 14.13
N ASP A 31 -6.14 0.54 15.28
CA ASP A 31 -6.62 1.12 16.53
C ASP A 31 -5.90 2.43 16.85
N PRO A 32 -6.61 3.50 17.26
CA PRO A 32 -5.99 4.77 17.62
C PRO A 32 -4.96 4.62 18.75
N GLY A 33 -3.81 5.26 18.61
CA GLY A 33 -2.69 5.19 19.54
C GLY A 33 -1.85 3.91 19.45
N SER A 34 -2.27 2.92 18.64
CA SER A 34 -1.52 1.66 18.49
C SER A 34 -0.21 1.84 17.72
N PRO A 35 0.77 0.95 17.90
CA PRO A 35 1.96 0.88 17.03
C PRO A 35 1.58 0.73 15.55
N SER A 36 0.52 -0.02 15.25
CA SER A 36 0.00 -0.21 13.90
C SER A 36 -0.48 1.10 13.26
N GLN A 37 -1.07 2.03 14.03
CA GLN A 37 -1.46 3.35 13.52
C GLN A 37 -0.24 4.16 13.06
N GLN A 38 0.86 4.13 13.82
CA GLN A 38 2.10 4.79 13.43
C GLN A 38 2.72 4.12 12.20
N ALA A 39 2.72 2.78 12.15
CA ALA A 39 3.19 2.03 10.99
C ALA A 39 2.41 2.38 9.71
N LEU A 40 1.08 2.44 9.77
CA LEU A 40 0.24 2.86 8.63
C LEU A 40 0.53 4.31 8.21
N SER A 41 0.78 5.21 9.17
CA SER A 41 1.14 6.60 8.88
C SER A 41 2.48 6.68 8.14
N LEU A 42 3.48 5.90 8.54
CA LEU A 42 4.77 5.83 7.85
C LEU A 42 4.62 5.26 6.43
N LEU A 43 3.80 4.24 6.24
CA LEU A 43 3.54 3.66 4.91
C LEU A 43 2.87 4.66 3.96
N SER A 44 2.07 5.61 4.45
CA SER A 44 1.48 6.66 3.61
C SER A 44 2.53 7.59 2.98
N VAL A 45 3.70 7.71 3.62
CA VAL A 45 4.82 8.55 3.16
C VAL A 45 5.80 7.74 2.32
N ILE A 46 6.01 6.48 2.65
CA ILE A 46 6.98 5.61 1.97
C ILE A 46 6.36 4.89 0.75
N GLY A 47 5.03 4.75 0.67
CA GLY A 47 4.35 4.07 -0.44
C GLY A 47 4.35 4.81 -1.78
N THR A 48 4.83 6.06 -1.86
CA THR A 48 4.95 6.82 -3.12
C THR A 48 6.33 6.69 -3.78
N GLN A 49 7.27 6.03 -3.11
CA GLN A 49 8.60 5.71 -3.63
C GLN A 49 8.60 4.21 -3.93
N ASP A 50 8.79 3.85 -5.20
CA ASP A 50 8.89 2.44 -5.60
C ASP A 50 10.11 1.84 -4.89
N MET A 51 9.83 0.96 -3.93
CA MET A 51 10.82 0.36 -3.04
C MET A 51 10.56 -1.14 -3.03
N THR A 52 10.55 -1.76 -4.22
CA THR A 52 10.86 -3.18 -4.30
C THR A 52 12.27 -3.34 -3.75
N PRO A 53 12.52 -4.17 -2.73
CA PRO A 53 13.90 -4.51 -2.39
C PRO A 53 14.50 -5.14 -3.65
N GLU A 54 15.49 -4.47 -4.25
CA GLU A 54 16.22 -4.95 -5.41
C GLU A 54 16.90 -6.27 -5.02
N ASN A 55 16.17 -7.37 -5.13
CA ASN A 55 16.75 -8.70 -5.05
C ASN A 55 17.18 -9.01 -6.48
N GLY A 56 18.48 -8.85 -6.74
CA GLY A 56 19.07 -8.80 -8.08
C GLY A 56 18.54 -9.88 -9.04
N GLY A 57 17.90 -9.42 -10.11
CA GLY A 57 17.59 -10.17 -11.32
C GLY A 57 17.56 -9.18 -12.50
N PRO A 58 18.16 -9.50 -13.66
CA PRO A 58 18.46 -8.48 -14.66
C PRO A 58 17.20 -8.04 -15.40
N GLY A 59 16.89 -6.75 -15.25
CA GLY A 59 16.42 -5.86 -16.32
C GLY A 59 15.20 -6.27 -17.14
N ALA A 60 14.08 -5.59 -16.88
CA ALA A 60 13.15 -5.23 -17.95
C ALA A 60 12.63 -3.81 -17.70
N SER A 61 13.23 -2.85 -18.41
CA SER A 61 12.80 -1.46 -18.47
C SER A 61 11.33 -1.33 -18.91
N PRO A 62 10.56 -0.36 -18.39
CA PRO A 62 9.31 0.02 -19.01
C PRO A 62 9.61 0.77 -20.31
N LEU A 63 9.20 0.20 -21.45
CA LEU A 63 9.10 0.94 -22.70
C LEU A 63 8.14 2.12 -22.50
N HIS A 64 8.67 3.33 -22.54
CA HIS A 64 7.93 4.57 -22.72
C HIS A 64 7.26 4.50 -24.10
N SER A 65 5.94 4.30 -24.17
CA SER A 65 5.17 4.46 -25.40
C SER A 65 4.97 5.95 -25.68
N ALA A 66 5.95 6.55 -26.35
CA ALA A 66 5.80 7.85 -27.00
C ALA A 66 5.83 7.67 -28.52
N GLY A 67 4.70 7.99 -29.17
CA GLY A 67 4.64 8.26 -30.60
C GLY A 67 3.64 7.39 -31.37
N ARG A 68 2.39 7.85 -31.51
CA ARG A 68 1.96 8.65 -32.67
C ARG A 68 0.54 9.18 -32.50
#